data_AF-A0A1G0IJS8-F1
#
_entry.id   AF-A0A1G0IJS8-F1
#
_cell.length_a   1.000
_cell.length_b   1.000
_cell.length_c   1.000
_cell.angle_alpha   90.00
_cell.angle_beta   90.00
_cell.angle_gamma   90.00
#
_symmetry.space_group_name_H-M   'P 1'
#
loop_
_entity.id
_entity.type
_entity.pdbx_description
1 polymer ?
#
loop_
_entity_poly.entity_id
_entity_poly.type
_entity_poly.pdbx_seq_one_letter_code
_entity_poly.pdbx_strand_id
1 'polypeptide(L)'
;MKTYKIIFLGLIAAMSTAMLSGCGSSVNYVQPNQVMSQSTTIQGNEIRHGMLSANWTYTYVRSIDNRPISYSFFTGMSAGYKIRVTPNMPHKFTILSQFNQSMTDGGPYEGFGDITATLKPGQNYVVRSKSNGAKINMWIENMSGKKISQILSVPYNAMPQDETIIVNN
;
A
#
# COMPACT_ATOMS: atom_id res chain seq x y z
N MET A 1 -51.38 41.23 -0.05
CA MET A 1 -50.61 40.36 0.88
C MET A 1 -51.40 39.07 1.05
N LYS A 2 -50.92 37.84 0.89
CA LYS A 2 -49.61 37.26 0.56
C LYS A 2 -49.89 35.93 -0.17
N THR A 3 -49.02 35.63 -1.12
CA THR A 3 -48.94 34.48 -2.01
C THR A 3 -48.67 33.18 -1.23
N TYR A 4 -49.47 32.13 -1.45
CA TYR A 4 -49.15 30.76 -1.06
C TYR A 4 -49.33 29.82 -2.25
N LYS A 5 -48.40 29.92 -3.21
CA LYS A 5 -48.07 28.85 -4.15
C LYS A 5 -46.57 28.63 -4.02
N ILE A 6 -46.13 27.39 -4.19
CA ILE A 6 -44.73 26.91 -4.13
C ILE A 6 -44.28 26.49 -2.73
N ILE A 7 -44.89 25.44 -2.17
CA ILE A 7 -44.20 24.54 -1.22
C ILE A 7 -44.68 23.10 -1.48
N PHE A 8 -44.51 22.56 -2.68
CA PHE A 8 -44.79 21.13 -2.91
C PHE A 8 -43.99 20.52 -4.07
N LEU A 9 -42.84 21.12 -4.43
CA LEU A 9 -41.96 20.63 -5.50
C LEU A 9 -40.48 20.45 -5.09
N GLY A 10 -40.15 20.67 -3.81
CA GLY A 10 -38.76 20.58 -3.31
C GLY A 10 -38.37 19.23 -2.70
N LEU A 11 -39.30 18.29 -2.54
CA LEU A 11 -39.08 17.06 -1.77
C LEU A 11 -38.86 15.78 -2.60
N ILE A 12 -39.07 15.84 -3.93
CA ILE A 12 -38.87 14.67 -4.82
C ILE A 12 -37.48 14.67 -5.48
N ALA A 13 -36.79 15.82 -5.51
CA ALA A 13 -35.44 15.92 -6.10
C ALA A 13 -34.30 15.54 -5.14
N ALA A 14 -34.59 15.27 -3.86
CA ALA A 14 -33.58 14.95 -2.85
C ALA A 14 -33.41 13.43 -2.58
N MET A 15 -34.21 12.57 -3.21
CA MET A 15 -34.15 11.11 -3.00
C MET A 15 -33.46 10.33 -4.13
N SER A 16 -33.11 10.98 -5.24
CA SER A 16 -32.46 10.33 -6.39
C SER A 16 -30.93 10.50 -6.46
N THR A 17 -30.32 11.27 -5.55
CA THR A 17 -28.85 11.43 -5.47
C THR A 17 -28.16 10.38 -4.58
N ALA A 18 -28.90 9.47 -3.96
CA ALA A 18 -28.36 8.47 -3.03
C ALA A 18 -27.90 7.14 -3.68
N MET A 19 -27.93 7.00 -5.00
CA MET A 19 -27.59 5.73 -5.68
C MET A 19 -26.36 5.79 -6.61
N LEU A 20 -25.38 6.65 -6.28
CA LEU A 20 -24.04 6.57 -6.86
C LEU A 20 -22.98 6.06 -5.87
N SER A 21 -23.39 5.41 -4.78
CA SER A 21 -22.53 4.46 -4.08
C SER A 21 -22.46 3.15 -4.88
N GLY A 22 -21.97 3.24 -6.11
CA GLY A 22 -21.39 2.07 -6.74
C GLY A 22 -20.24 1.66 -5.84
N CYS A 23 -20.45 0.63 -5.01
CA CYS A 23 -19.39 -0.12 -4.37
C CYS A 23 -18.38 -0.42 -5.46
N GLY A 24 -17.29 0.35 -5.51
CA GLY A 24 -16.21 0.13 -6.44
C GLY A 24 -15.71 -1.28 -6.17
N SER A 25 -16.10 -2.23 -7.01
CA SER A 25 -15.44 -3.53 -7.06
C SER A 25 -13.98 -3.19 -7.32
N SER A 26 -13.15 -3.30 -6.28
CA SER A 26 -11.72 -3.03 -6.38
C SER A 26 -11.12 -4.14 -7.23
N VAL A 27 -11.16 -3.96 -8.54
CA VAL A 27 -10.50 -4.86 -9.48
C VAL A 27 -9.02 -4.83 -9.11
N ASN A 28 -8.45 -6.01 -8.88
CA ASN A 28 -7.03 -6.15 -8.61
C ASN A 28 -6.20 -5.47 -9.72
N TYR A 29 -5.01 -5.01 -9.35
CA TYR A 29 -4.07 -4.45 -10.31
C TYR A 29 -3.72 -5.49 -11.37
N VAL A 30 -3.88 -5.10 -12.64
CA VAL A 30 -3.56 -5.93 -13.79
C VAL A 30 -2.18 -5.55 -14.27
N GLN A 31 -1.22 -6.44 -14.09
CA GLN A 31 0.15 -6.24 -14.56
C GLN A 31 0.18 -6.15 -16.10
N PRO A 32 0.97 -5.23 -16.70
CA PRO A 32 1.11 -5.14 -18.14
C PRO A 32 1.67 -6.44 -18.72
N ASN A 33 1.17 -6.82 -19.90
CA ASN A 33 1.60 -8.02 -20.60
C ASN A 33 2.95 -7.76 -21.30
N GLN A 34 4.03 -7.91 -20.53
CA GLN A 34 5.41 -7.75 -20.99
C GLN A 34 6.23 -8.98 -20.59
N VAL A 35 7.22 -9.35 -21.41
CA VAL A 35 8.18 -10.40 -21.05
C VAL A 35 8.97 -9.93 -19.82
N MET A 36 9.12 -10.79 -18.80
CA MET A 36 9.72 -10.40 -17.51
C MET A 36 11.12 -9.79 -17.64
N SER A 37 11.94 -10.30 -18.57
CA SER A 37 13.31 -9.83 -18.83
C SER A 37 13.38 -8.39 -19.38
N GLN A 38 12.28 -7.86 -19.90
CA GLN A 38 12.17 -6.52 -20.47
C GLN A 38 11.21 -5.62 -19.69
N SER A 39 10.61 -6.16 -18.63
CA SER A 39 9.58 -5.47 -17.86
C SER A 39 10.20 -4.43 -16.92
N THR A 40 9.54 -3.28 -16.79
CA THR A 40 9.78 -2.41 -15.64
C THR A 40 9.08 -3.02 -14.43
N THR A 41 9.80 -3.21 -13.34
CA THR A 41 9.25 -3.86 -12.15
C THR A 41 9.46 -3.05 -10.88
N ILE A 42 8.54 -3.20 -9.94
CA ILE A 42 8.67 -2.76 -8.56
C ILE A 42 8.47 -3.97 -7.66
N GLN A 43 9.25 -4.06 -6.59
CA GLN A 43 9.13 -5.11 -5.60
C GLN A 43 9.26 -4.55 -4.19
N GLY A 44 8.79 -5.36 -3.23
CA GLY A 44 8.99 -5.11 -1.81
C GLY A 44 10.45 -5.25 -1.38
N ASN A 45 10.65 -5.15 -0.07
CA ASN A 45 11.93 -5.42 0.57
C ASN A 45 11.73 -6.08 1.93
N GLU A 46 12.62 -7.03 2.24
CA GLU A 46 12.66 -7.74 3.51
C GLU A 46 14.07 -7.58 4.05
N ILE A 47 14.15 -7.16 5.31
CA ILE A 47 15.40 -7.05 6.03
C ILE A 47 15.20 -7.75 7.38
N ARG A 48 16.13 -8.65 7.71
CA ARG A 48 16.24 -9.26 9.04
C ARG A 48 17.62 -8.95 9.60
N HIS A 49 17.66 -8.57 10.86
CA HIS A 49 18.87 -8.25 11.59
C HIS A 49 18.91 -8.99 12.94
N GLY A 50 20.12 -9.37 13.36
CA GLY A 50 20.39 -10.00 14.65
C GLY A 50 20.37 -11.53 14.62
N MET A 51 21.06 -12.13 15.59
CA MET A 51 21.28 -13.58 15.70
C MET A 51 19.98 -14.40 15.87
N LEU A 52 18.89 -13.75 16.28
CA LEU A 52 17.58 -14.38 16.50
C LEU A 52 16.47 -13.83 15.60
N SER A 53 16.79 -13.03 14.56
CA SER A 53 15.78 -12.39 13.69
C SER A 53 14.72 -11.55 14.41
N ALA A 54 15.01 -11.08 15.63
CA ALA A 54 14.10 -10.26 16.44
C ALA A 54 13.75 -8.93 15.75
N ASN A 55 14.74 -8.39 15.04
CA ASN A 55 14.63 -7.11 14.36
C ASN A 55 14.40 -7.39 12.89
N TRP A 56 13.23 -7.01 12.40
CA TRP A 56 12.86 -7.24 11.02
C TRP A 56 12.07 -6.07 10.47
N THR A 57 12.11 -5.93 9.15
CA THR A 57 11.32 -4.95 8.43
C THR A 57 10.89 -5.56 7.12
N TYR A 58 9.60 -5.54 6.88
CA TYR A 58 8.99 -5.89 5.62
C TYR A 58 8.34 -4.67 5.00
N THR A 59 8.56 -4.46 3.71
CA THR A 59 7.97 -3.37 2.95
C THR A 59 7.37 -3.95 1.69
N TYR A 60 6.11 -3.63 1.41
CA TYR A 60 5.34 -4.21 0.31
C TYR A 60 4.59 -3.13 -0.46
N VAL A 61 4.32 -3.40 -1.74
CA VAL A 61 3.41 -2.58 -2.56
C VAL A 61 2.01 -3.16 -2.40
N ARG A 62 1.20 -2.54 -1.54
CA ARG A 62 -0.18 -2.97 -1.29
C ARG A 62 -1.08 -2.74 -2.48
N SER A 63 -0.92 -1.59 -3.14
CA SER A 63 -1.76 -1.20 -4.28
C SER A 63 -0.99 -0.32 -5.26
N ILE A 64 -1.40 -0.36 -6.53
CA ILE A 64 -0.96 0.57 -7.57
C ILE A 64 -2.22 1.21 -8.16
N ASP A 65 -2.26 2.54 -8.19
CA ASP A 65 -3.39 3.34 -8.70
C ASP A 65 -4.73 2.96 -8.05
N ASN A 66 -4.71 2.75 -6.74
CA ASN A 66 -5.84 2.29 -5.91
C ASN A 66 -6.35 0.89 -6.25
N ARG A 67 -5.61 0.12 -7.04
CA ARG A 67 -5.93 -1.28 -7.35
C ARG A 67 -5.04 -2.20 -6.51
N PRO A 68 -5.61 -3.07 -5.67
CA PRO A 68 -4.83 -3.93 -4.79
C PRO A 68 -3.99 -4.92 -5.60
N ILE A 69 -2.79 -5.23 -5.10
CA ILE A 69 -1.95 -6.28 -5.69
C ILE A 69 -2.43 -7.64 -5.21
N SER A 70 -2.76 -8.52 -6.15
CA SER A 70 -3.01 -9.93 -5.85
C SER A 70 -1.68 -10.67 -5.74
N TYR A 71 -1.20 -10.89 -4.52
CA TYR A 71 -0.06 -11.75 -4.27
C TYR A 71 -0.46 -13.22 -4.42
N SER A 72 0.37 -14.04 -5.07
CA SER A 72 0.12 -15.48 -5.13
C SER A 72 0.27 -16.06 -3.72
N PHE A 73 -0.62 -16.98 -3.35
CA PHE A 73 -0.57 -17.67 -2.06
C PHE A 73 0.75 -18.42 -1.84
N PHE A 74 1.35 -18.95 -2.90
CA PHE A 74 2.67 -19.60 -2.85
C PHE A 74 3.82 -18.63 -2.60
N THR A 75 3.64 -17.35 -2.92
CA THR A 75 4.68 -16.33 -2.73
C THR A 75 4.49 -15.56 -1.44
N GLY A 76 3.35 -15.70 -0.73
CA GLY A 76 2.96 -14.81 0.36
C GLY A 76 3.01 -13.33 -0.05
N MET A 77 2.82 -12.41 0.88
CA MET A 77 3.34 -11.04 0.70
C MET A 77 4.87 -11.12 0.75
N SER A 78 5.53 -11.67 -0.28
CA SER A 78 6.99 -11.72 -0.31
C SER A 78 7.55 -10.40 -0.79
N ALA A 79 8.55 -9.92 -0.07
CA ALA A 79 9.37 -8.80 -0.47
C ALA A 79 10.00 -8.99 -1.87
N GLY A 80 10.27 -10.24 -2.28
CA GLY A 80 10.87 -10.55 -3.57
C GLY A 80 9.92 -10.57 -4.76
N TYR A 81 8.60 -10.44 -4.58
CA TYR A 81 7.65 -10.51 -5.68
C TYR A 81 7.76 -9.28 -6.59
N LYS A 82 8.14 -9.51 -7.86
CA LYS A 82 8.29 -8.47 -8.88
C LYS A 82 6.95 -8.20 -9.56
N ILE A 83 6.42 -6.99 -9.33
CA ILE A 83 5.19 -6.49 -9.93
C ILE A 83 5.57 -5.69 -11.18
N ARG A 84 5.04 -6.05 -12.34
CA ARG A 84 5.26 -5.27 -13.57
C ARG A 84 4.46 -3.98 -13.53
N VAL A 85 5.05 -2.90 -14.03
CA VAL A 85 4.46 -1.55 -14.03
C VAL A 85 4.64 -0.90 -15.39
N THR A 86 3.62 -0.19 -15.86
CA THR A 86 3.71 0.59 -17.10
C THR A 86 4.75 1.70 -16.92
N PRO A 87 5.81 1.78 -17.75
CA PRO A 87 6.83 2.82 -17.59
C PRO A 87 6.37 4.17 -18.17
N ASN A 88 7.15 5.21 -17.88
CA ASN A 88 7.01 6.58 -18.44
C ASN A 88 5.69 7.30 -18.12
N MET A 89 4.95 6.83 -17.12
CA MET A 89 3.80 7.55 -16.55
C MET A 89 3.86 7.57 -15.02
N PRO A 90 3.29 8.60 -14.36
CA PRO A 90 3.17 8.62 -12.91
C PRO A 90 2.20 7.53 -12.43
N HIS A 91 2.62 6.80 -11.40
CA HIS A 91 1.79 5.83 -10.69
C HIS A 91 1.74 6.18 -9.20
N LYS A 92 0.59 5.90 -8.56
CA LYS A 92 0.43 6.01 -7.11
C LYS A 92 0.61 4.64 -6.47
N PHE A 93 1.71 4.47 -5.73
CA PHE A 93 2.03 3.25 -5.01
C PHE A 93 1.61 3.38 -3.55
N THR A 94 0.64 2.59 -3.11
CA THR A 94 0.34 2.45 -1.68
C THR A 94 1.30 1.45 -1.08
N ILE A 95 2.17 1.91 -0.19
CA ILE A 95 3.19 1.10 0.47
C ILE A 95 2.67 0.71 1.86
N LEU A 96 2.84 -0.56 2.21
CA LEU A 96 2.69 -1.04 3.58
C LEU A 96 4.07 -1.43 4.09
N SER A 97 4.44 -0.95 5.26
CA SER A 97 5.63 -1.43 5.95
C SER A 97 5.27 -1.93 7.33
N GLN A 98 5.80 -3.10 7.65
CA GLN A 98 5.66 -3.77 8.92
C GLN A 98 7.06 -3.98 9.49
N PHE A 99 7.25 -3.77 10.77
CA PHE A 99 8.57 -3.95 11.36
C PHE A 99 8.49 -4.28 12.85
N ASN A 100 9.57 -4.85 13.35
CA ASN A 100 9.80 -5.05 14.77
C ASN A 100 11.21 -4.56 15.15
N GLN A 101 11.33 -3.89 16.29
CA GLN A 101 12.59 -3.24 16.71
C GLN A 101 13.34 -3.99 17.82
N SER A 102 12.68 -4.87 18.57
CA SER A 102 13.31 -5.77 19.55
C SER A 102 12.37 -6.93 19.94
N MET A 103 12.83 -7.88 20.76
CA MET A 103 11.95 -8.94 21.31
C MET A 103 11.14 -8.48 22.51
N THR A 104 11.55 -7.39 23.17
CA THR A 104 11.11 -7.03 24.52
C THR A 104 10.39 -5.69 24.60
N ASP A 105 10.63 -4.80 23.63
CA ASP A 105 9.93 -3.53 23.52
C ASP A 105 8.87 -3.68 22.45
N GLY A 106 7.65 -3.24 22.77
CA GLY A 106 6.42 -3.53 22.04
C GLY A 106 6.55 -3.49 20.51
N GLY A 107 5.70 -4.28 19.86
CA GLY A 107 5.71 -4.56 18.43
C GLY A 107 4.95 -5.87 18.19
N PRO A 108 4.70 -6.25 16.92
CA PRO A 108 5.13 -5.57 15.70
C PRO A 108 4.31 -4.30 15.40
N TYR A 109 4.85 -3.44 14.54
CA TYR A 109 4.23 -2.19 14.10
C TYR A 109 3.96 -2.19 12.60
N GLU A 110 2.99 -1.38 12.19
CA GLU A 110 2.71 -1.11 10.78
C GLU A 110 2.49 0.36 10.48
N GLY A 111 2.89 0.77 9.29
CA GLY A 111 2.60 2.08 8.72
C GLY A 111 2.34 1.94 7.22
N PHE A 112 1.46 2.77 6.68
CA PHE A 112 1.13 2.78 5.26
C PHE A 112 1.05 4.20 4.72
N GLY A 113 1.28 4.34 3.42
CA GLY A 113 1.02 5.60 2.73
C GLY A 113 1.38 5.56 1.25
N ASP A 114 1.04 6.65 0.57
CA ASP A 114 1.07 6.73 -0.89
C ASP A 114 2.32 7.47 -1.39
N ILE A 115 3.07 6.83 -2.28
CA ILE A 115 4.20 7.43 -3.00
C ILE A 115 3.83 7.56 -4.48
N THR A 116 3.99 8.74 -5.06
CA THR A 116 3.85 8.93 -6.50
C THR A 116 5.23 8.91 -7.15
N ALA A 117 5.42 8.10 -8.20
CA ALA A 117 6.67 8.04 -8.95
C ALA A 117 6.44 7.65 -10.42
N THR A 118 7.37 8.07 -11.29
CA THR A 118 7.43 7.67 -12.70
C THR A 118 8.61 6.72 -12.90
N LEU A 119 8.34 5.49 -13.34
CA LEU A 119 9.36 4.46 -13.52
C LEU A 119 9.90 4.48 -14.96
N LYS A 120 11.21 4.27 -15.11
CA LYS A 120 11.86 4.17 -16.44
C LYS A 120 11.66 2.78 -17.05
N PRO A 121 11.63 2.66 -18.39
CA PRO A 121 11.47 1.38 -19.09
C PRO A 121 12.63 0.42 -18.81
N GLY A 122 12.31 -0.87 -18.62
CA GLY A 122 13.28 -1.96 -18.46
C GLY A 122 14.11 -1.90 -17.18
N GLN A 123 13.67 -1.17 -16.15
CA GLN A 123 14.39 -1.01 -14.89
C GLN A 123 13.66 -1.73 -13.74
N ASN A 124 14.43 -2.18 -12.75
CA ASN A 124 13.91 -2.78 -11.53
C ASN A 124 14.02 -1.78 -10.37
N TYR A 125 12.97 -1.73 -9.56
CA TYR A 125 12.82 -0.82 -8.44
C TYR A 125 12.44 -1.56 -7.17
N VAL A 126 12.84 -1.00 -6.04
CA VAL A 126 12.56 -1.56 -4.72
C VAL A 126 11.90 -0.48 -3.86
N VAL A 127 10.82 -0.85 -3.17
CA VAL A 127 10.28 -0.02 -2.10
C VAL A 127 11.04 -0.32 -0.81
N ARG A 128 11.54 0.73 -0.17
CA ARG A 128 12.29 0.65 1.08
C ARG A 128 11.51 1.35 2.17
N SER A 129 11.79 0.94 3.39
CA SER A 129 11.40 1.70 4.57
C SER A 129 12.46 1.65 5.65
N LYS A 130 12.41 2.63 6.56
CA LYS A 130 13.25 2.68 7.75
C LYS A 130 12.51 3.45 8.85
N SER A 131 12.46 2.89 10.05
CA SER A 131 11.95 3.59 11.23
C SER A 131 12.86 4.77 11.61
N ASN A 132 12.25 5.89 11.98
CA ASN A 132 12.93 7.10 12.40
C ASN A 132 12.13 7.79 13.52
N GLY A 133 12.46 7.43 14.77
CA GLY A 133 11.64 7.82 15.93
C GLY A 133 10.23 7.25 15.82
N ALA A 134 9.22 8.06 16.12
CA ALA A 134 7.79 7.69 16.08
C ALA A 134 7.18 7.64 14.65
N LYS A 135 8.01 7.65 13.61
CA LYS A 135 7.58 7.61 12.22
C LYS A 135 8.36 6.56 11.45
N ILE A 136 7.80 6.17 10.32
CA ILE A 136 8.49 5.37 9.31
C ILE A 136 8.64 6.16 8.02
N ASN A 137 9.88 6.17 7.52
CA ASN A 137 10.23 6.77 6.25
C ASN A 137 10.17 5.70 5.16
N MET A 138 9.52 5.99 4.04
CA MET A 138 9.34 5.09 2.90
C MET A 138 9.75 5.80 1.60
N TRP A 139 10.41 5.07 0.69
CA TRP A 139 10.83 5.60 -0.61
C TRP A 139 10.98 4.50 -1.65
N ILE A 140 11.03 4.89 -2.92
CA ILE A 140 11.37 4.01 -4.04
C ILE A 140 12.79 4.32 -4.50
N GLU A 141 13.59 3.27 -4.71
CA GLU A 141 14.92 3.36 -5.29
C GLU A 141 15.10 2.38 -6.44
N ASN A 142 16.04 2.70 -7.33
CA ASN A 142 16.49 1.76 -8.36
C ASN A 142 17.48 0.73 -7.78
N MET A 143 17.89 -0.25 -8.58
CA MET A 143 18.88 -1.26 -8.15
C MET A 143 20.27 -0.71 -7.81
N SER A 144 20.60 0.54 -8.18
CA SER A 144 21.85 1.19 -7.78
C SER A 144 21.73 1.95 -6.45
N GLY A 145 20.60 1.84 -5.74
CA GLY A 145 20.33 2.54 -4.47
C GLY A 145 19.98 4.02 -4.62
N LYS A 146 19.80 4.51 -5.85
CA LYS A 146 19.39 5.90 -6.09
C LYS A 146 17.89 6.03 -5.83
N LYS A 147 17.51 6.90 -4.88
CA LYS A 147 16.12 7.26 -4.63
C LYS A 147 15.52 7.95 -5.87
N ILE A 148 14.35 7.50 -6.29
CA ILE A 148 13.62 8.06 -7.43
C ILE A 148 12.29 8.72 -7.02
N SER A 149 11.88 8.55 -5.77
CA SER A 149 10.74 9.25 -5.18
C SER A 149 11.21 10.21 -4.08
N GLN A 150 10.30 11.10 -3.67
CA GLN A 150 10.42 11.77 -2.37
C GLN A 150 10.35 10.74 -1.23
N ILE A 151 10.90 11.10 -0.07
CA ILE A 151 10.77 10.31 1.14
C ILE A 151 9.42 10.65 1.77
N LEU A 152 8.55 9.66 1.85
CA LEU A 152 7.29 9.74 2.58
C LEU A 152 7.55 9.40 4.05
N SER A 153 7.10 10.24 4.98
CA SER A 153 7.22 10.00 6.42
C SER A 153 5.84 9.92 7.06
N VAL A 154 5.47 8.75 7.60
CA VAL A 154 4.15 8.50 8.19
C VAL A 154 4.27 8.01 9.63
N PRO A 155 3.29 8.27 10.50
CA PRO A 155 3.20 7.57 11.78
C PRO A 155 2.98 6.07 11.56
N TYR A 156 3.32 5.26 12.55
CA TYR A 156 3.01 3.82 12.59
C TYR A 156 2.25 3.49 13.87
N ASN A 157 1.51 2.38 13.87
CA ASN A 157 0.76 1.88 15.00
C ASN A 157 1.18 0.45 15.32
N ALA A 158 0.90 -0.02 16.54
CA ALA A 158 1.03 -1.44 16.84
C ALA A 158 0.09 -2.23 15.91
N MET A 159 0.59 -3.32 15.34
CA MET A 159 -0.24 -4.22 14.55
C MET A 159 -1.29 -4.86 15.47
N PRO A 160 -2.53 -5.08 14.98
CA PRO A 160 -3.51 -5.84 15.72
C PRO A 160 -2.93 -7.22 16.08
N GLN A 161 -3.02 -7.62 17.35
CA GLN A 161 -2.77 -9.00 17.72
C GLN A 161 -4.07 -9.78 17.52
N ASP A 162 -4.00 -10.90 16.80
CA ASP A 162 -5.15 -11.80 16.71
C ASP A 162 -5.45 -12.34 18.12
N GLU A 163 -6.57 -11.93 18.71
CA GLU A 163 -7.07 -12.53 19.94
C GLU A 163 -7.43 -13.99 19.64
N THR A 164 -6.62 -14.93 20.14
CA THR A 164 -7.02 -16.34 20.14
C THR A 164 -8.12 -16.50 21.19
N ILE A 165 -9.37 -16.56 20.73
CA ILE A 165 -10.49 -16.95 21.59
C ILE A 165 -10.34 -18.46 21.86
N ILE A 166 -9.86 -18.82 23.05
CA ILE A 166 -9.94 -20.20 23.52
C ILE A 166 -11.39 -20.44 23.93
N VAL A 167 -12.14 -21.16 23.09
CA VAL A 167 -13.45 -21.69 23.49
C VAL A 167 -13.18 -22.93 24.35
N ASN A 168 -13.36 -22.80 25.66
CA ASN A 168 -13.41 -23.95 26.56
C ASN A 168 -14.78 -24.64 26.36
N ASN A 169 -14.75 -25.89 25.92
CA ASN A 169 -15.92 -26.80 25.92
C ASN A 169 -16.22 -27.31 27.32
#